data_AF-A0A6B3NFQ4-F1
#
_entry.id   AF-A0A6B3NFQ4-F1
#
_cell.length_a   1.000
_cell.length_b   1.000
_cell.length_c   1.000
_cell.angle_alpha   90.00
_cell.angle_beta   90.00
_cell.angle_gamma   90.00
#
_symmetry.space_group_name_H-M   'P 1'
#
loop_
_entity.id
_entity.type
_entity.pdbx_description
1 polymer ?
#
loop_
_entity_poly.entity_id
_entity_poly.type
_entity_poly.pdbx_seq_one_letter_code
_entity_poly.pdbx_strand_id
1 'polypeptide(L)'
;MATALKIQAIASGIPHQLFIEPQLSIKKILGGEPSACQLSAYWYYLQSQKYQAVKLLLEKRWDFEGAITILQDWQQLMGWLQKYQVADSGIAQTQNNLQNALAVLSVAVDALNLDIPSAKKHLNDHLHLGICRDLNQQISSQSESNILNLYTRCRLYWDLRQVANFLVSLSSFYEQVLSKLLQIFQGEIFFDNRDNRQEKWYLDIKRMKQEMGDKSWQAFFDLEAPYNTKLKYYQVEQDPFFQLVGRPTKRNFLEVLVSYRQLPQQQGHWQVVLDLLKCLDYWANKRNEMIHQNQGMSLERMENLFKRENPDACPPQEICLVMADICNSELGIIPKQYRQRFVGNQADYYLYTSIRKWAISELLK
;
A
#
# COMPACT_ATOMS: atom_id res chain seq x y z
N MET A 1 16.79 48.61 -6.74
CA MET A 1 16.45 48.50 -5.30
C MET A 1 15.13 47.76 -5.08
N ALA A 2 14.01 48.19 -5.68
CA ALA A 2 12.70 47.53 -5.55
C ALA A 2 12.72 46.02 -5.87
N THR A 3 13.34 45.60 -6.97
CA THR A 3 13.46 44.17 -7.34
C THR A 3 14.27 43.35 -6.33
N ALA A 4 15.33 43.93 -5.76
CA ALA A 4 16.15 43.26 -4.76
C ALA A 4 15.38 43.07 -3.44
N LEU A 5 14.60 44.08 -3.02
CA LEU A 5 13.71 43.99 -1.87
C LEU A 5 12.58 42.96 -2.10
N LYS A 6 12.05 42.88 -3.32
CA LYS A 6 11.06 41.85 -3.70
C LYS A 6 11.65 40.45 -3.56
N ILE A 7 12.85 40.20 -4.08
CA ILE A 7 13.53 38.90 -3.97
C ILE A 7 13.88 38.57 -2.51
N GLN A 8 14.38 39.54 -1.74
CA GLN A 8 14.67 39.37 -0.31
C GLN A 8 13.42 39.05 0.49
N ALA A 9 12.30 39.72 0.20
CA ALA A 9 11.02 39.41 0.81
C ALA A 9 10.59 37.98 0.45
N ILE A 10 10.56 37.61 -0.82
CA ILE A 10 10.19 36.24 -1.24
C ILE A 10 11.06 35.16 -0.56
N ALA A 11 12.34 35.47 -0.32
CA ALA A 11 13.26 34.58 0.38
C ALA A 11 13.16 34.62 1.92
N SER A 12 12.44 35.56 2.52
CA SER A 12 12.47 35.84 3.96
C SER A 12 11.65 34.87 4.82
N GLY A 13 11.12 33.80 4.25
CA GLY A 13 10.31 32.79 4.97
C GLY A 13 8.99 33.32 5.55
N ILE A 14 8.61 34.58 5.26
CA ILE A 14 7.34 35.16 5.71
C ILE A 14 6.24 34.64 4.78
N PRO A 15 5.23 33.92 5.28
CA PRO A 15 4.26 33.23 4.44
C PRO A 15 3.26 34.18 3.76
N HIS A 16 2.94 35.31 4.39
CA HIS A 16 1.92 36.25 3.91
C HIS A 16 2.60 37.53 3.44
N GLN A 17 2.76 37.68 2.12
CA GLN A 17 3.39 38.84 1.52
C GLN A 17 2.51 39.45 0.44
N LEU A 18 2.22 40.74 0.60
CA LEU A 18 1.53 41.55 -0.38
C LEU A 18 2.38 42.76 -0.72
N PHE A 19 2.35 43.11 -1.99
CA PHE A 19 3.07 44.25 -2.54
C PHE A 19 2.05 45.25 -3.05
N ILE A 20 2.19 46.50 -2.64
CA ILE A 20 1.36 47.61 -3.12
C ILE A 20 2.09 48.21 -4.31
N GLU A 21 1.60 47.93 -5.53
CA GLU A 21 2.20 48.41 -6.77
C GLU A 21 1.37 49.58 -7.32
N PRO A 22 1.98 50.73 -7.64
CA PRO A 22 1.26 51.84 -8.26
C PRO A 22 0.92 51.51 -9.72
N GLN A 23 -0.34 51.72 -10.11
CA GLN A 23 -0.80 51.69 -11.50
C GLN A 23 -0.46 53.02 -12.16
N LEU A 24 0.75 53.09 -12.72
CA LEU A 24 1.28 54.29 -13.34
C LEU A 24 0.46 54.68 -14.59
N SER A 25 0.01 55.92 -14.62
CA SER A 25 -0.66 56.52 -15.78
C SER A 25 0.07 57.79 -16.16
N ILE A 26 0.57 57.86 -17.41
CA ILE A 26 1.30 59.02 -17.93
C ILE A 26 0.47 60.30 -17.76
N LYS A 27 -0.85 60.23 -18.02
CA LYS A 27 -1.77 61.35 -17.85
C LYS A 27 -1.83 61.85 -16.41
N LYS A 28 -1.93 60.93 -15.44
CA LYS A 28 -1.98 61.29 -14.01
C LYS A 28 -0.66 61.84 -13.50
N ILE A 29 0.45 61.24 -13.93
CA ILE A 29 1.80 61.66 -13.56
C ILE A 29 2.05 63.09 -14.06
N LEU A 30 1.73 63.38 -15.32
CA LEU A 30 1.88 64.73 -15.88
C LEU A 30 0.89 65.74 -15.27
N GLY A 31 -0.27 65.28 -14.81
CA GLY A 31 -1.27 66.11 -14.12
C GLY A 31 -1.01 66.33 -12.62
N GLY A 32 0.03 65.73 -12.04
CA GLY A 32 0.30 65.80 -10.59
C GLY A 32 -0.72 65.03 -9.73
N GLU A 33 -1.48 64.10 -10.34
CA GLU A 33 -2.50 63.30 -9.65
C GLU A 33 -1.89 62.00 -9.07
N PRO A 34 -2.37 61.56 -7.89
CA PRO A 34 -1.94 60.28 -7.32
C PRO A 34 -2.33 59.10 -8.21
N SER A 35 -1.41 58.16 -8.36
CA SER A 35 -1.68 56.88 -9.03
C SER A 35 -2.52 55.98 -8.13
N ALA A 36 -3.44 55.22 -8.72
CA ALA A 36 -4.12 54.15 -7.99
C ALA A 36 -3.11 53.05 -7.66
N CYS A 37 -3.31 52.33 -6.56
CA CYS A 37 -2.45 51.21 -6.18
C CYS A 37 -3.21 49.90 -6.29
N GLN A 38 -2.51 48.84 -6.70
CA GLN A 38 -3.02 47.48 -6.75
C GLN A 38 -2.23 46.60 -5.79
N LEU A 39 -2.94 45.75 -5.06
CA LEU A 39 -2.33 44.67 -4.30
C LEU A 39 -1.91 43.54 -5.25
N SER A 40 -0.64 43.16 -5.17
CA SER A 40 -0.06 42.06 -5.92
C SER A 40 0.65 41.09 -5.00
N ALA A 41 0.77 39.84 -5.43
CA ALA A 41 1.52 38.80 -4.74
C ALA A 41 2.36 38.03 -5.76
N TYR A 42 3.60 37.70 -5.42
CA TYR A 42 4.51 36.93 -6.29
C TYR A 42 4.42 35.43 -6.00
N TRP A 43 3.19 34.93 -5.93
CA TRP A 43 2.87 33.59 -5.43
C TRP A 43 3.28 32.47 -6.40
N TYR A 44 3.34 32.73 -7.72
CA TYR A 44 3.83 31.76 -8.72
C TYR A 44 5.25 31.22 -8.45
N TYR A 45 6.12 32.04 -7.83
CA TYR A 45 7.46 31.58 -7.47
C TYR A 45 7.40 30.55 -6.33
N LEU A 46 6.60 30.82 -5.29
CA LEU A 46 6.36 29.89 -4.19
C LEU A 46 5.67 28.62 -4.68
N GLN A 47 4.71 28.73 -5.59
CA GLN A 47 4.04 27.61 -6.24
C GLN A 47 5.06 26.65 -6.86
N SER A 48 5.99 27.18 -7.65
CA SER A 48 7.03 26.39 -8.32
C SER A 48 7.89 25.62 -7.30
N GLN A 49 8.30 26.27 -6.21
CA GLN A 49 9.07 25.61 -5.15
C GLN A 49 8.27 24.51 -4.44
N LYS A 50 7.01 24.80 -4.07
CA LYS A 50 6.12 23.85 -3.40
C LYS A 50 5.86 22.63 -4.27
N TYR A 51 5.61 22.83 -5.56
CA TYR A 51 5.32 21.73 -6.48
C TYR A 51 6.56 20.89 -6.80
N GLN A 52 7.75 21.50 -6.85
CA GLN A 52 9.00 20.74 -6.94
C GLN A 52 9.23 19.88 -5.69
N ALA A 53 8.96 20.41 -4.49
CA ALA A 53 9.06 19.64 -3.25
C ALA A 53 8.07 18.47 -3.24
N VAL A 54 6.80 18.71 -3.59
CA VAL A 54 5.76 17.68 -3.70
C VAL A 54 6.15 16.62 -4.73
N LYS A 55 6.64 17.03 -5.91
CA LYS A 55 7.12 16.11 -6.94
C LYS A 55 8.24 15.21 -6.41
N LEU A 56 9.21 15.77 -5.67
CA LEU A 56 10.30 14.99 -5.07
C LEU A 56 9.78 13.99 -4.04
N LEU A 57 8.85 14.39 -3.17
CA LEU A 57 8.23 13.51 -2.18
C LEU A 57 7.50 12.34 -2.85
N LEU A 58 6.71 12.60 -3.89
CA LEU A 58 5.94 11.58 -4.59
C LEU A 58 6.80 10.68 -5.49
N GLU A 59 7.78 11.23 -6.21
CA GLU A 59 8.61 10.46 -7.15
C GLU A 59 9.73 9.67 -6.49
N LYS A 60 10.33 10.19 -5.42
CA LYS A 60 11.52 9.58 -4.78
C LYS A 60 11.23 8.91 -3.45
N ARG A 61 10.26 9.43 -2.69
CA ARG A 61 10.02 8.96 -1.31
C ARG A 61 8.68 8.24 -1.13
N TRP A 62 7.80 8.30 -2.12
CA TRP A 62 6.42 7.80 -2.01
C TRP A 62 5.69 8.36 -0.78
N ASP A 63 6.04 9.60 -0.42
CA ASP A 63 5.54 10.27 0.78
C ASP A 63 4.30 11.10 0.42
N PHE A 64 3.16 10.41 0.35
CA PHE A 64 1.88 11.01 0.03
C PHE A 64 1.37 11.93 1.14
N GLU A 65 1.63 11.60 2.40
CA GLU A 65 1.20 12.40 3.56
C GLU A 65 1.99 13.71 3.64
N GLY A 66 3.32 13.66 3.51
CA GLY A 66 4.15 14.86 3.44
C GLY A 66 3.79 15.76 2.24
N ALA A 67 3.43 15.16 1.10
CA ALA A 67 2.92 15.92 -0.04
C ALA A 67 1.59 16.62 0.28
N ILE A 68 0.65 15.93 0.93
CA ILE A 68 -0.62 16.49 1.37
C ILE A 68 -0.40 17.67 2.32
N THR A 69 0.48 17.54 3.32
CA THR A 69 0.78 18.64 4.27
C THR A 69 1.25 19.90 3.55
N ILE A 70 2.21 19.76 2.62
CA ILE A 70 2.72 20.90 1.84
C ILE A 70 1.60 21.55 1.00
N LEU A 71 0.74 20.74 0.38
CA LEU A 71 -0.36 21.22 -0.45
C LEU A 71 -1.48 21.87 0.36
N GLN A 72 -1.76 21.39 1.57
CA GLN A 72 -2.72 22.00 2.49
C GLN A 72 -2.25 23.37 2.97
N ASP A 73 -0.98 23.49 3.38
CA ASP A 73 -0.38 24.79 3.73
C ASP A 73 -0.47 25.77 2.56
N TRP A 74 -0.20 25.28 1.35
CA TRP A 74 -0.29 26.08 0.14
C TRP A 74 -1.73 26.48 -0.20
N GLN A 75 -2.70 25.58 -0.02
CA GLN A 75 -4.13 25.84 -0.21
C GLN A 75 -4.65 26.90 0.78
N GLN A 76 -4.15 26.91 2.02
CA GLN A 76 -4.47 27.95 3.00
C GLN A 76 -3.96 29.33 2.55
N LEU A 77 -2.73 29.39 2.04
CA LEU A 77 -2.17 30.65 1.52
C LEU A 77 -2.94 31.15 0.29
N MET A 78 -3.33 30.26 -0.62
CA MET A 78 -4.16 30.64 -1.78
C MET A 78 -5.54 31.18 -1.33
N GLY A 79 -6.18 30.52 -0.37
CA GLY A 79 -7.44 31.00 0.23
C GLY A 79 -7.27 32.37 0.91
N TRP A 80 -6.13 32.61 1.57
CA TRP A 80 -5.79 33.92 2.11
C TRP A 80 -5.68 34.99 1.01
N LEU A 81 -4.96 34.72 -0.08
CA LEU A 81 -4.85 35.69 -1.20
C LEU A 81 -6.21 36.00 -1.84
N GLN A 82 -7.10 35.01 -1.98
CA GLN A 82 -8.46 35.22 -2.46
C GLN A 82 -9.26 36.15 -1.55
N LYS A 83 -9.17 35.93 -0.22
CA LYS A 83 -9.86 36.75 0.77
C LYS A 83 -9.44 38.23 0.72
N TYR A 84 -8.17 38.50 0.40
CA TYR A 84 -7.63 39.86 0.27
C TYR A 84 -7.79 40.45 -1.14
N GLN A 85 -8.60 39.82 -2.00
CA GLN A 85 -8.96 40.30 -3.34
C GLN A 85 -7.74 40.64 -4.22
N VAL A 86 -6.68 39.83 -4.13
CA VAL A 86 -5.56 39.94 -5.07
C VAL A 86 -6.09 39.61 -6.47
N ALA A 87 -6.03 40.58 -7.38
CA ALA A 87 -6.62 40.47 -8.72
C ALA A 87 -5.78 39.58 -9.65
N ASP A 88 -5.92 38.26 -9.49
CA ASP A 88 -5.24 37.24 -10.31
C ASP A 88 -6.14 36.00 -10.47
N SER A 89 -6.58 35.73 -11.69
CA SER A 89 -7.45 34.59 -12.02
C SER A 89 -6.78 33.23 -11.78
N GLY A 90 -5.44 33.18 -11.78
CA GLY A 90 -4.68 31.96 -11.52
C GLY A 90 -4.85 31.43 -10.11
N ILE A 91 -5.22 32.27 -9.13
CA ILE A 91 -5.39 31.85 -7.74
C ILE A 91 -6.62 30.92 -7.60
N ALA A 92 -7.73 31.23 -8.27
CA ALA A 92 -8.94 30.41 -8.24
C ALA A 92 -8.72 29.04 -8.91
N GLN A 93 -8.06 29.03 -10.06
CA GLN A 93 -7.68 27.79 -10.74
C GLN A 93 -6.74 26.94 -9.88
N THR A 94 -5.71 27.56 -9.29
CA THR A 94 -4.77 26.89 -8.40
C THR A 94 -5.49 26.26 -7.21
N GLN A 95 -6.44 26.98 -6.59
CA GLN A 95 -7.24 26.46 -5.47
C GLN A 95 -7.99 25.17 -5.84
N ASN A 96 -8.60 25.14 -7.03
CA ASN A 96 -9.32 23.98 -7.53
C ASN A 96 -8.38 22.80 -7.81
N ASN A 97 -7.25 23.06 -8.48
CA ASN A 97 -6.24 22.03 -8.77
C ASN A 97 -5.68 21.43 -7.47
N LEU A 98 -5.48 22.24 -6.43
CA LEU A 98 -5.06 21.75 -5.11
C LEU A 98 -6.11 20.87 -4.45
N GLN A 99 -7.38 21.27 -4.47
CA GLN A 99 -8.46 20.48 -3.91
C GLN A 99 -8.55 19.09 -4.59
N ASN A 100 -8.46 19.08 -5.92
CA ASN A 100 -8.46 17.87 -6.73
C ASN A 100 -7.25 16.97 -6.41
N ALA A 101 -6.04 17.54 -6.37
CA ALA A 101 -4.83 16.80 -6.03
C ALA A 101 -4.88 16.22 -4.62
N LEU A 102 -5.31 17.01 -3.63
CA LEU A 102 -5.47 16.56 -2.24
C LEU A 102 -6.42 15.38 -2.13
N ALA A 103 -7.59 15.45 -2.78
CA ALA A 103 -8.58 14.37 -2.76
C ALA A 103 -8.01 13.04 -3.28
N VAL A 104 -7.28 13.07 -4.40
CA VAL A 104 -6.69 11.86 -5.00
C VAL A 104 -5.50 11.34 -4.19
N LEU A 105 -4.68 12.22 -3.61
CA LEU A 105 -3.57 11.82 -2.74
C LEU A 105 -4.07 11.15 -1.44
N SER A 106 -5.20 11.59 -0.87
CA SER A 106 -5.80 10.95 0.32
C SER A 106 -6.14 9.48 0.07
N VAL A 107 -6.59 9.13 -1.14
CA VAL A 107 -6.84 7.72 -1.52
C VAL A 107 -5.58 6.87 -1.38
N ALA A 108 -4.41 7.39 -1.75
CA ALA A 108 -3.14 6.68 -1.61
C ALA A 108 -2.79 6.46 -0.13
N VAL A 109 -3.00 7.47 0.72
CA VAL A 109 -2.75 7.37 2.17
C VAL A 109 -3.65 6.29 2.78
N ASP A 110 -4.95 6.34 2.53
CA ASP A 110 -5.91 5.36 3.05
C ASP A 110 -5.55 3.94 2.58
N ALA A 111 -5.23 3.78 1.30
CA ALA A 111 -4.82 2.50 0.74
C ALA A 111 -3.51 1.97 1.36
N LEU A 112 -2.51 2.82 1.61
CA LEU A 112 -1.27 2.43 2.30
C LEU A 112 -1.54 1.97 3.74
N ASN A 113 -2.53 2.57 4.40
CA ASN A 113 -2.97 2.19 5.74
C ASN A 113 -3.89 0.96 5.77
N LEU A 114 -4.17 0.34 4.61
CA LEU A 114 -5.16 -0.74 4.43
C LEU A 114 -6.59 -0.34 4.80
N ASP A 115 -6.88 0.96 4.89
CA ASP A 115 -8.23 1.49 5.07
C ASP A 115 -8.93 1.59 3.71
N ILE A 116 -9.18 0.41 3.13
CA ILE A 116 -9.89 0.26 1.86
C ILE A 116 -11.30 0.89 1.91
N PRO A 117 -12.06 0.80 3.02
CA PRO A 117 -13.33 1.53 3.15
C PRO A 117 -13.19 3.04 2.95
N SER A 118 -12.25 3.70 3.63
CA SER A 118 -12.03 5.15 3.46
C SER A 118 -11.52 5.50 2.06
N ALA A 119 -10.60 4.70 1.50
CA ALA A 119 -10.12 4.88 0.13
C ALA A 119 -11.28 4.84 -0.89
N LYS A 120 -12.19 3.86 -0.75
CA LYS A 120 -13.38 3.73 -1.61
C LYS A 120 -14.33 4.90 -1.45
N LYS A 121 -14.54 5.38 -0.21
CA LYS A 121 -15.37 6.55 0.06
C LYS A 121 -14.81 7.77 -0.67
N HIS A 122 -13.52 8.08 -0.50
CA HIS A 122 -12.88 9.20 -1.19
C HIS A 122 -12.95 9.08 -2.72
N LEU A 123 -12.80 7.88 -3.28
CA LEU A 123 -12.96 7.65 -4.72
C LEU A 123 -14.39 7.92 -5.20
N ASN A 124 -15.39 7.45 -4.45
CA ASN A 124 -16.81 7.63 -4.78
C ASN A 124 -17.22 9.11 -4.71
N ASP A 125 -16.73 9.84 -3.72
CA ASP A 125 -17.01 11.27 -3.54
C ASP A 125 -16.42 12.12 -4.70
N HIS A 126 -15.39 11.60 -5.39
CA HIS A 126 -14.64 12.34 -6.42
C HIS A 126 -14.64 11.66 -7.79
N LEU A 127 -15.68 10.88 -8.13
CA LEU A 127 -15.79 10.20 -9.44
C LEU A 127 -15.75 11.13 -10.66
N HIS A 128 -16.05 12.42 -10.47
CA HIS A 128 -15.98 13.44 -11.51
C HIS A 128 -14.55 13.66 -12.05
N LEU A 129 -13.51 13.28 -11.30
CA LEU A 129 -12.10 13.43 -11.70
C LEU A 129 -11.63 12.40 -12.75
N GLY A 130 -12.46 11.45 -13.15
CA GLY A 130 -12.12 10.40 -14.13
C GLY A 130 -11.16 9.35 -13.58
N ILE A 131 -9.97 9.74 -13.11
CA ILE A 131 -9.01 8.83 -12.48
C ILE A 131 -9.61 8.08 -11.30
N CYS A 132 -10.44 8.75 -10.49
CA CYS A 132 -11.10 8.11 -9.35
C CYS A 132 -12.04 6.98 -9.80
N ARG A 133 -12.66 7.10 -10.97
CA ARG A 133 -13.49 6.03 -11.55
C ARG A 133 -12.65 4.81 -11.89
N ASP A 134 -11.53 5.01 -12.57
CA ASP A 134 -10.62 3.93 -12.99
C ASP A 134 -9.99 3.22 -11.77
N LEU A 135 -9.62 3.99 -10.74
CA LEU A 135 -9.08 3.46 -9.49
C LEU A 135 -10.14 2.69 -8.69
N ASN A 136 -11.38 3.19 -8.64
CA ASN A 136 -12.46 2.51 -7.94
C ASN A 136 -12.78 1.14 -8.56
N GLN A 137 -12.73 1.03 -9.88
CA GLN A 137 -12.87 -0.24 -10.58
C GLN A 137 -11.75 -1.23 -10.21
N GLN A 138 -10.52 -0.75 -10.10
CA GLN A 138 -9.38 -1.59 -9.67
C GLN A 138 -9.56 -2.14 -8.25
N ILE A 139 -9.98 -1.29 -7.29
CA ILE A 139 -10.11 -1.67 -5.87
C ILE A 139 -11.38 -2.49 -5.56
N SER A 140 -12.31 -2.58 -6.52
CA SER A 140 -13.57 -3.29 -6.31
C SER A 140 -13.41 -4.82 -6.17
N SER A 141 -12.30 -5.42 -6.63
CA SER A 141 -12.04 -6.85 -6.44
C SER A 141 -11.33 -7.12 -5.09
N GLN A 142 -12.09 -7.50 -4.06
CA GLN A 142 -11.63 -7.44 -2.66
C GLN A 142 -10.34 -8.25 -2.36
N SER A 143 -10.26 -9.53 -2.75
CA SER A 143 -9.11 -10.36 -2.35
C SER A 143 -7.85 -10.11 -3.18
N GLU A 144 -7.97 -9.90 -4.50
CA GLU A 144 -6.80 -9.65 -5.34
C GLU A 144 -6.23 -8.25 -5.15
N SER A 145 -7.10 -7.25 -4.92
CA SER A 145 -6.69 -5.89 -4.61
C SER A 145 -5.85 -5.82 -3.34
N ASN A 146 -6.20 -6.61 -2.31
CA ASN A 146 -5.46 -6.65 -1.05
C ASN A 146 -4.07 -7.25 -1.22
N ILE A 147 -3.94 -8.35 -1.97
CA ILE A 147 -2.64 -8.98 -2.24
C ILE A 147 -1.75 -8.03 -3.05
N LEU A 148 -2.29 -7.43 -4.11
CA LEU A 148 -1.56 -6.44 -4.93
C LEU A 148 -1.14 -5.23 -4.11
N ASN A 149 -2.01 -4.74 -3.23
CA ASN A 149 -1.69 -3.62 -2.35
C ASN A 149 -0.55 -3.99 -1.38
N LEU A 150 -0.65 -5.12 -0.68
CA LEU A 150 0.39 -5.59 0.24
C LEU A 150 1.72 -5.87 -0.46
N TYR A 151 1.69 -6.50 -1.65
CA TYR A 151 2.87 -6.69 -2.49
C TYR A 151 3.52 -5.36 -2.84
N THR A 152 2.72 -4.39 -3.27
CA THR A 152 3.20 -3.05 -3.63
C THR A 152 3.79 -2.33 -2.42
N ARG A 153 3.17 -2.41 -1.24
CA ARG A 153 3.72 -1.88 0.01
C ARG A 153 5.06 -2.48 0.36
N CYS A 154 5.21 -3.80 0.20
CA CYS A 154 6.49 -4.47 0.42
C CYS A 154 7.57 -3.91 -0.51
N ARG A 155 7.28 -3.76 -1.80
CA ARG A 155 8.22 -3.12 -2.76
C ARG A 155 8.59 -1.71 -2.34
N LEU A 156 7.61 -0.88 -1.97
CA LEU A 156 7.84 0.49 -1.50
C LEU A 156 8.74 0.52 -0.26
N TYR A 157 8.44 -0.27 0.77
CA TYR A 157 9.25 -0.30 1.99
C TYR A 157 10.64 -0.85 1.75
N TRP A 158 10.79 -1.80 0.82
CA TRP A 158 12.09 -2.31 0.41
C TRP A 158 12.95 -1.21 -0.22
N ASP A 159 12.41 -0.48 -1.20
CA ASP A 159 13.10 0.61 -1.89
C ASP A 159 13.47 1.75 -0.93
N LEU A 160 12.61 2.04 0.04
CA LEU A 160 12.82 3.05 1.07
C LEU A 160 13.68 2.56 2.24
N ARG A 161 14.17 1.30 2.21
CA ARG A 161 14.94 0.66 3.28
C ARG A 161 14.23 0.62 4.64
N GLN A 162 12.91 0.60 4.65
CA GLN A 162 12.07 0.48 5.84
C GLN A 162 11.81 -1.00 6.20
N VAL A 163 12.87 -1.71 6.59
CA VAL A 163 12.85 -3.18 6.74
C VAL A 163 11.83 -3.69 7.77
N ALA A 164 11.61 -2.96 8.87
CA ALA A 164 10.59 -3.36 9.85
C ALA A 164 9.18 -3.34 9.25
N ASN A 165 8.82 -2.26 8.54
CA ASN A 165 7.53 -2.12 7.87
C ASN A 165 7.37 -3.14 6.73
N PHE A 166 8.47 -3.41 6.03
CA PHE A 166 8.55 -4.47 5.03
C PHE A 166 8.20 -5.84 5.62
N LEU A 167 8.84 -6.25 6.72
CA LEU A 167 8.61 -7.57 7.32
C LEU A 167 7.20 -7.72 7.90
N VAL A 168 6.64 -6.67 8.49
CA VAL A 168 5.22 -6.66 8.90
C VAL A 168 4.31 -6.87 7.70
N SER A 169 4.55 -6.14 6.61
CA SER A 169 3.73 -6.24 5.38
C SER A 169 3.90 -7.59 4.69
N LEU A 170 5.10 -8.18 4.72
CA LEU A 170 5.40 -9.52 4.22
C LEU A 170 4.58 -10.57 4.96
N SER A 171 4.53 -10.50 6.29
CA SER A 171 3.73 -11.40 7.11
C SER A 171 2.24 -11.33 6.75
N SER A 172 1.71 -10.14 6.45
CA SER A 172 0.32 -9.94 6.01
C SER A 172 0.09 -10.41 4.57
N PHE A 173 1.02 -10.15 3.66
CA PHE A 173 0.98 -10.62 2.27
C PHE A 173 0.86 -12.14 2.22
N TYR A 174 1.70 -12.83 2.99
CA TYR A 174 1.69 -14.29 3.10
C TYR A 174 0.29 -14.79 3.51
N GLU A 175 -0.28 -14.23 4.58
CA GLU A 175 -1.61 -14.64 5.07
C GLU A 175 -2.70 -14.45 4.03
N GLN A 176 -2.68 -13.34 3.29
CA GLN A 176 -3.65 -13.09 2.22
C GLN A 176 -3.48 -14.07 1.05
N VAL A 177 -2.24 -14.45 0.72
CA VAL A 177 -1.97 -15.49 -0.28
C VAL A 177 -2.56 -16.83 0.16
N LEU A 178 -2.38 -17.23 1.43
CA LEU A 178 -3.00 -18.46 1.96
C LEU A 178 -4.52 -18.41 1.88
N SER A 179 -5.14 -17.29 2.26
CA SER A 179 -6.59 -17.10 2.14
C SER A 179 -7.08 -17.19 0.70
N LYS A 180 -6.35 -16.63 -0.26
CA LYS A 180 -6.70 -16.73 -1.69
C LYS A 180 -6.54 -18.15 -2.22
N LEU A 181 -5.50 -18.87 -1.80
CA LEU A 181 -5.31 -20.28 -2.15
C LEU A 181 -6.44 -21.15 -1.57
N LEU A 182 -6.85 -20.87 -0.34
CA LEU A 182 -8.00 -21.54 0.27
C LEU A 182 -9.27 -21.36 -0.56
N GLN A 183 -9.52 -20.14 -1.07
CA GLN A 183 -10.63 -19.85 -1.99
C GLN A 183 -10.51 -20.61 -3.30
N ILE A 184 -9.33 -20.61 -3.93
CA ILE A 184 -9.05 -21.31 -5.19
C ILE A 184 -9.36 -22.81 -5.07
N PHE A 185 -8.95 -23.42 -3.95
CA PHE A 185 -9.19 -24.84 -3.68
C PHE A 185 -10.54 -25.11 -2.98
N GLN A 186 -11.37 -24.08 -2.83
CA GLN A 186 -12.69 -24.13 -2.19
C GLN A 186 -12.65 -24.81 -0.82
N GLY A 187 -11.62 -24.54 -0.03
CA GLY A 187 -11.39 -25.17 1.27
C GLY A 187 -12.19 -24.53 2.41
N GLU A 188 -12.82 -23.38 2.17
CA GLU A 188 -13.62 -22.64 3.16
C GLU A 188 -14.75 -23.49 3.75
N ILE A 189 -15.23 -24.49 3.01
CA ILE A 189 -16.25 -25.44 3.48
C ILE A 189 -15.82 -26.22 4.72
N PHE A 190 -14.51 -26.40 4.95
CA PHE A 190 -14.00 -27.17 6.08
C PHE A 190 -13.84 -26.34 7.36
N PHE A 191 -14.21 -25.05 7.33
CA PHE A 191 -14.04 -24.14 8.46
C PHE A 191 -15.36 -23.81 9.17
N ASP A 192 -15.25 -23.63 10.48
CA ASP A 192 -16.35 -23.18 11.34
C ASP A 192 -16.43 -21.64 11.40
N ASN A 193 -17.48 -21.09 10.79
CA ASN A 193 -17.69 -19.64 10.66
C ASN A 193 -18.70 -19.05 11.67
N ARG A 194 -18.97 -19.73 12.79
CA ARG A 194 -19.85 -19.18 13.86
C ARG A 194 -19.30 -17.86 14.43
N ASP A 195 -20.17 -16.94 14.87
CA ASP A 195 -19.87 -15.52 15.16
C ASP A 195 -18.62 -15.24 16.02
N ASN A 196 -18.27 -16.11 16.97
CA ASN A 196 -17.07 -15.92 17.81
C ASN A 196 -15.76 -16.44 17.18
N ARG A 197 -15.80 -16.97 15.95
CA ARG A 197 -14.69 -17.66 15.26
C ARG A 197 -14.44 -17.18 13.83
N GLN A 198 -15.24 -16.23 13.32
CA GLN A 198 -15.20 -15.76 11.92
C GLN A 198 -13.83 -15.25 11.43
N GLU A 199 -12.99 -14.74 12.33
CA GLU A 199 -11.66 -14.20 11.96
C GLU A 199 -10.53 -15.25 12.01
N LYS A 200 -10.82 -16.47 12.46
CA LYS A 200 -9.81 -17.50 12.75
C LYS A 200 -10.14 -18.78 11.98
N TRP A 201 -9.09 -19.44 11.51
CA TRP A 201 -9.22 -20.71 10.79
C TRP A 201 -9.41 -21.85 11.79
N TYR A 202 -10.67 -22.14 12.13
CA TYR A 202 -11.04 -23.33 12.91
C TYR A 202 -11.46 -24.46 11.97
N LEU A 203 -10.57 -25.41 11.75
CA LEU A 203 -10.81 -26.60 10.92
C LEU A 203 -11.80 -27.54 11.63
N ASP A 204 -12.90 -27.87 10.97
CA ASP A 204 -13.83 -28.91 11.41
C ASP A 204 -13.29 -30.29 11.02
N ILE A 205 -12.65 -30.96 11.98
CA ILE A 205 -12.03 -32.27 11.77
C ILE A 205 -13.09 -33.33 11.46
N LYS A 206 -14.28 -33.23 12.06
CA LYS A 206 -15.36 -34.18 11.81
C LYS A 206 -15.80 -34.09 10.35
N ARG A 207 -16.01 -32.88 9.85
CA ARG A 207 -16.36 -32.63 8.44
C ARG A 207 -15.25 -33.07 7.50
N MET A 208 -13.99 -32.75 7.82
CA MET A 208 -12.83 -33.22 7.05
C MET A 208 -12.80 -34.74 6.93
N LYS A 209 -12.96 -35.48 8.03
CA LYS A 209 -13.00 -36.96 8.00
C LYS A 209 -14.17 -37.49 7.18
N GLN A 210 -15.34 -36.87 7.31
CA GLN A 210 -16.56 -37.28 6.58
C GLN A 210 -16.44 -37.08 5.06
N GLU A 211 -15.92 -35.93 4.62
CA GLU A 211 -15.88 -35.56 3.19
C GLU A 211 -14.57 -35.96 2.50
N MET A 212 -13.42 -35.85 3.20
CA MET A 212 -12.09 -36.14 2.66
C MET A 212 -11.55 -37.53 3.04
N GLY A 213 -12.18 -38.20 4.00
CA GLY A 213 -11.80 -39.52 4.49
C GLY A 213 -10.64 -39.53 5.51
N ASP A 214 -10.52 -40.64 6.24
CA ASP A 214 -9.52 -40.80 7.31
C ASP A 214 -8.07 -40.72 6.81
N LYS A 215 -7.81 -41.08 5.55
CA LYS A 215 -6.47 -40.97 4.95
C LYS A 215 -6.00 -39.52 4.89
N SER A 216 -6.87 -38.60 4.49
CA SER A 216 -6.56 -37.17 4.39
C SER A 216 -6.35 -36.57 5.78
N TRP A 217 -7.18 -36.97 6.75
CA TRP A 217 -6.99 -36.61 8.15
C TRP A 217 -5.63 -37.08 8.67
N GLN A 218 -5.26 -38.35 8.43
CA GLN A 218 -3.98 -38.89 8.89
C GLN A 218 -2.80 -38.13 8.26
N ALA A 219 -2.87 -37.82 6.96
CA ALA A 219 -1.83 -37.01 6.31
C ALA A 219 -1.67 -35.62 6.95
N PHE A 220 -2.79 -34.95 7.28
CA PHE A 220 -2.72 -33.68 8.00
C PHE A 220 -2.13 -33.83 9.40
N PHE A 221 -2.56 -34.87 10.12
CA PHE A 221 -2.04 -35.17 11.45
C PHE A 221 -0.54 -35.43 11.43
N ASP A 222 -0.04 -36.21 10.46
CA ASP A 222 1.38 -36.53 10.32
C ASP A 222 2.23 -35.29 9.99
N LEU A 223 1.68 -34.33 9.23
CA LEU A 223 2.34 -33.05 8.96
C LEU A 223 2.41 -32.13 10.19
N GLU A 224 1.41 -32.19 11.07
CA GLU A 224 1.32 -31.33 12.26
C GLU A 224 2.03 -31.92 13.49
N ALA A 225 1.94 -33.23 13.71
CA ALA A 225 2.35 -33.92 14.93
C ALA A 225 3.81 -33.65 15.36
N PRO A 226 4.80 -33.50 14.46
CA PRO A 226 6.18 -33.23 14.87
C PRO A 226 6.37 -31.84 15.49
N TYR A 227 5.47 -30.89 15.19
CA TYR A 227 5.65 -29.47 15.51
C TYR A 227 4.54 -28.91 16.41
N ASN A 228 3.41 -29.61 16.54
CA ASN A 228 2.22 -29.10 17.22
C ASN A 228 1.87 -29.89 18.49
N THR A 229 2.30 -29.39 19.64
CA THR A 229 2.04 -30.02 20.95
C THR A 229 0.56 -29.99 21.35
N LYS A 230 -0.27 -29.18 20.68
CA LYS A 230 -1.72 -29.05 20.92
C LYS A 230 -2.57 -29.96 20.04
N LEU A 231 -1.99 -30.65 19.06
CA LEU A 231 -2.73 -31.62 18.24
C LEU A 231 -2.53 -33.02 18.84
N LYS A 232 -3.35 -33.36 19.85
CA LYS A 232 -3.37 -34.70 20.44
C LYS A 232 -4.71 -35.37 20.17
N TYR A 233 -4.69 -36.68 19.85
CA TYR A 233 -5.88 -37.46 19.49
C TYR A 233 -7.05 -37.28 20.48
N TYR A 234 -6.77 -37.27 21.78
CA TYR A 234 -7.81 -37.12 22.81
C TYR A 234 -8.46 -35.73 22.87
N GLN A 235 -7.79 -34.67 22.38
CA GLN A 235 -8.37 -33.32 22.35
C GLN A 235 -9.33 -33.16 21.17
N VAL A 236 -9.05 -33.86 20.06
CA VAL A 236 -9.92 -33.91 18.88
C VAL A 236 -11.23 -34.64 19.15
N GLU A 237 -11.24 -35.60 20.09
CA GLU A 237 -12.46 -36.29 20.55
C GLU A 237 -13.35 -35.38 21.42
N GLN A 238 -12.79 -34.39 22.11
CA GLN A 238 -13.50 -33.49 23.02
C GLN A 238 -13.98 -32.20 22.33
N ASP A 239 -13.20 -31.64 21.42
CA ASP A 239 -13.57 -30.51 20.55
C ASP A 239 -13.17 -30.84 19.10
N PRO A 240 -14.13 -31.04 18.17
CA PRO A 240 -13.81 -31.36 16.78
C PRO A 240 -13.23 -30.18 16.00
N PHE A 241 -13.15 -28.99 16.60
CA PHE A 241 -12.66 -27.77 15.95
C PHE A 241 -11.21 -27.47 16.33
N PHE A 242 -10.32 -27.56 15.34
CA PHE A 242 -8.90 -27.31 15.53
C PHE A 242 -8.46 -25.97 14.94
N GLN A 243 -7.86 -25.11 15.76
CA GLN A 243 -7.41 -23.79 15.31
C GLN A 243 -6.07 -23.87 14.56
N LEU A 244 -6.05 -23.43 13.31
CA LEU A 244 -4.84 -23.25 12.50
C LEU A 244 -4.22 -21.88 12.81
N VAL A 245 -3.43 -21.81 13.89
CA VAL A 245 -2.90 -20.56 14.44
C VAL A 245 -1.82 -19.92 13.56
N GLY A 246 -1.01 -20.70 12.84
CA GLY A 246 0.17 -20.21 12.12
C GLY A 246 0.15 -20.48 10.62
N ARG A 247 1.02 -19.78 9.87
CA ARG A 247 1.23 -20.01 8.42
C ARG A 247 1.63 -21.46 8.12
N PRO A 248 2.53 -22.12 8.89
CA PRO A 248 2.86 -23.51 8.65
C PRO A 248 1.63 -24.43 8.75
N THR A 249 0.82 -24.26 9.80
CA THR A 249 -0.36 -25.12 10.02
C THR A 249 -1.43 -24.92 8.94
N LYS A 250 -1.61 -23.68 8.48
CA LYS A 250 -2.51 -23.37 7.37
C LYS A 250 -2.05 -23.98 6.05
N ARG A 251 -0.75 -23.97 5.75
CA ARG A 251 -0.19 -24.64 4.57
C ARG A 251 -0.31 -26.15 4.64
N ASN A 252 -0.07 -26.76 5.80
CA ASN A 252 -0.23 -28.20 5.97
C ASN A 252 -1.66 -28.64 5.65
N PHE A 253 -2.66 -27.83 6.02
CA PHE A 253 -4.03 -28.07 5.59
C PHE A 253 -4.21 -27.93 4.06
N LEU A 254 -3.67 -26.87 3.46
CA LEU A 254 -3.73 -26.67 2.00
C LEU A 254 -3.05 -27.81 1.22
N GLU A 255 -1.93 -28.33 1.70
CA GLU A 255 -1.21 -29.48 1.13
C GLU A 255 -2.14 -30.70 1.00
N VAL A 256 -2.85 -31.01 2.07
CA VAL A 256 -3.80 -32.12 2.13
C VAL A 256 -5.03 -31.84 1.26
N LEU A 257 -5.52 -30.60 1.26
CA LEU A 257 -6.65 -30.18 0.43
C LEU A 257 -6.34 -30.33 -1.07
N VAL A 258 -5.16 -29.90 -1.52
CA VAL A 258 -4.71 -30.04 -2.92
C VAL A 258 -4.55 -31.50 -3.31
N SER A 259 -3.98 -32.30 -2.41
CA SER A 259 -3.85 -33.76 -2.60
C SER A 259 -5.21 -34.45 -2.73
N TYR A 260 -6.19 -34.06 -1.91
CA TYR A 260 -7.56 -34.58 -1.95
C TYR A 260 -8.31 -34.21 -3.25
N ARG A 261 -8.13 -32.99 -3.76
CA ARG A 261 -8.79 -32.54 -4.99
C ARG A 261 -8.29 -33.27 -6.24
N GLN A 262 -7.09 -33.85 -6.21
CA GLN A 262 -6.50 -34.67 -7.28
C GLN A 262 -6.51 -34.01 -8.67
N LEU A 263 -6.26 -32.70 -8.75
CA LEU A 263 -6.14 -31.97 -10.02
C LEU A 263 -4.64 -31.88 -10.42
N PRO A 264 -4.13 -32.70 -11.36
CA PRO A 264 -2.69 -32.86 -11.56
C PRO A 264 -1.96 -31.57 -11.97
N GLN A 265 -2.60 -30.74 -12.81
CA GLN A 265 -2.04 -29.43 -13.19
C GLN A 265 -1.92 -28.49 -11.99
N GLN A 266 -2.91 -28.49 -11.10
CA GLN A 266 -2.89 -27.65 -9.90
C GLN A 266 -1.90 -28.16 -8.86
N GLN A 267 -1.66 -29.47 -8.76
CA GLN A 267 -0.65 -30.05 -7.87
C GLN A 267 0.76 -29.56 -8.21
N GLY A 268 1.15 -29.58 -9.49
CA GLY A 268 2.46 -29.08 -9.90
C GLY A 268 2.64 -27.59 -9.60
N HIS A 269 1.63 -26.76 -9.91
CA HIS A 269 1.67 -25.33 -9.60
C HIS A 269 1.64 -25.04 -8.10
N TRP A 270 0.93 -25.86 -7.32
CA TRP A 270 0.92 -25.78 -5.86
C TRP A 270 2.29 -26.06 -5.27
N GLN A 271 2.98 -27.12 -5.71
CA GLN A 271 4.31 -27.45 -5.20
C GLN A 271 5.29 -26.27 -5.38
N VAL A 272 5.27 -25.63 -6.54
CA VAL A 272 6.08 -24.44 -6.81
C VAL A 272 5.74 -23.31 -5.83
N VAL A 273 4.46 -23.01 -5.62
CA VAL A 273 4.04 -21.95 -4.68
C VAL A 273 4.37 -22.32 -3.24
N LEU A 274 4.23 -23.57 -2.85
CA LEU A 274 4.56 -24.07 -1.52
C LEU A 274 6.04 -23.85 -1.22
N ASP A 275 6.92 -24.19 -2.16
CA ASP A 275 8.36 -24.02 -1.98
C ASP A 275 8.73 -22.54 -1.86
N LEU A 276 8.12 -21.66 -2.67
CA LEU A 276 8.26 -20.20 -2.54
C LEU A 276 7.77 -19.69 -1.16
N LEU A 277 6.63 -20.19 -0.68
CA LEU A 277 6.11 -19.82 0.64
C LEU A 277 7.02 -20.31 1.78
N LYS A 278 7.62 -21.50 1.66
CA LYS A 278 8.61 -22.02 2.61
C LYS A 278 9.83 -21.10 2.69
N CYS A 279 10.33 -20.63 1.55
CA CYS A 279 11.43 -19.66 1.51
C CYS A 279 11.13 -18.34 2.26
N LEU A 280 9.86 -17.99 2.46
CA LEU A 280 9.43 -16.78 3.17
C LEU A 280 9.21 -17.00 4.68
N ASP A 281 9.10 -18.25 5.16
CA ASP A 281 8.73 -18.55 6.54
C ASP A 281 9.65 -17.92 7.56
N TYR A 282 10.95 -18.06 7.34
CA TYR A 282 11.97 -17.54 8.23
C TYR A 282 11.79 -16.02 8.44
N TRP A 283 11.65 -15.26 7.35
CA TRP A 283 11.49 -13.81 7.40
C TRP A 283 10.14 -13.41 8.01
N ALA A 284 9.07 -14.13 7.67
CA ALA A 284 7.75 -13.90 8.24
C ALA A 284 7.72 -14.20 9.76
N ASN A 285 8.50 -15.15 10.24
CA ASN A 285 8.62 -15.52 11.66
C ASN A 285 9.55 -14.57 12.43
N LYS A 286 10.68 -14.16 11.83
CA LYS A 286 11.62 -13.19 12.43
C LYS A 286 10.95 -11.89 12.82
N ARG A 287 9.86 -11.49 12.15
CA ARG A 287 8.99 -10.37 12.57
C ARG A 287 8.55 -10.49 14.03
N ASN A 288 8.12 -11.67 14.46
CA ASN A 288 7.63 -11.86 15.83
C ASN A 288 8.79 -11.81 16.83
N GLU A 289 9.93 -12.42 16.51
CA GLU A 289 11.14 -12.33 17.34
C GLU A 289 11.62 -10.89 17.52
N MET A 290 11.59 -10.08 16.45
CA MET A 290 12.00 -8.66 16.52
C MET A 290 11.17 -7.85 17.52
N ILE A 291 9.84 -8.03 17.51
CA ILE A 291 8.93 -7.32 18.40
C ILE A 291 9.23 -7.65 19.86
N HIS A 292 9.63 -8.90 20.14
CA HIS A 292 9.92 -9.35 21.50
C HIS A 292 11.36 -9.03 21.97
N GLN A 293 12.30 -8.78 21.05
CA GLN A 293 13.72 -8.52 21.37
C GLN A 293 14.09 -7.03 21.51
N ASN A 294 13.17 -6.09 21.25
CA ASN A 294 13.42 -4.62 21.29
C ASN A 294 14.61 -4.16 20.42
N GLN A 295 14.89 -4.88 19.34
CA GLN A 295 16.00 -4.55 18.45
C GLN A 295 15.50 -4.30 17.02
N GLY A 296 15.99 -3.22 16.41
CA GLY A 296 15.68 -2.88 15.02
C GLY A 296 16.34 -3.83 14.02
N MET A 297 15.80 -3.82 12.80
CA MET A 297 16.34 -4.59 11.67
C MET A 297 16.66 -3.68 10.49
N SER A 298 17.90 -3.79 10.02
CA SER A 298 18.40 -3.18 8.79
C SER A 298 18.65 -4.29 7.74
N LEU A 299 18.85 -3.89 6.49
CA LEU A 299 19.22 -4.84 5.42
C LEU A 299 20.51 -5.59 5.76
N GLU A 300 21.53 -4.87 6.24
CA GLU A 300 22.79 -5.46 6.68
C GLU A 300 22.58 -6.49 7.79
N ARG A 301 21.69 -6.20 8.75
CA ARG A 301 21.36 -7.16 9.81
C ARG A 301 20.66 -8.39 9.26
N MET A 302 19.74 -8.26 8.29
CA MET A 302 19.12 -9.41 7.62
C MET A 302 20.18 -10.26 6.93
N GLU A 303 21.10 -9.64 6.17
CA GLU A 303 22.18 -10.37 5.50
C GLU A 303 23.10 -11.11 6.47
N ASN A 304 23.43 -10.48 7.61
CA ASN A 304 24.22 -11.10 8.66
C ASN A 304 23.51 -12.28 9.31
N LEU A 305 22.20 -12.17 9.57
CA LEU A 305 21.40 -13.27 10.13
C LEU A 305 21.32 -14.44 9.16
N PHE A 306 21.06 -14.16 7.87
CA PHE A 306 21.00 -15.17 6.82
C PHE A 306 22.31 -15.98 6.74
N LYS A 307 23.46 -15.31 6.73
CA LYS A 307 24.78 -15.96 6.69
C LYS A 307 25.09 -16.78 7.95
N ARG A 308 24.65 -16.32 9.12
CA ARG A 308 24.97 -16.95 10.41
C ARG A 308 24.08 -18.13 10.73
N GLU A 309 22.79 -17.99 10.50
CA GLU A 309 21.80 -19.01 10.86
C GLU A 309 21.61 -20.05 9.74
N ASN A 310 22.09 -19.75 8.51
CA ASN A 310 21.94 -20.57 7.30
C ASN A 310 20.55 -21.23 7.19
N PRO A 311 19.47 -20.44 7.26
CA PRO A 311 18.12 -20.97 7.28
C PRO A 311 17.72 -21.50 5.88
N ASP A 312 16.76 -22.43 5.83
CA ASP A 312 16.00 -22.75 4.62
C ASP A 312 15.08 -21.58 4.24
N ALA A 313 15.68 -20.44 3.89
CA ALA A 313 15.02 -19.20 3.53
C ALA A 313 15.60 -18.65 2.23
N CYS A 314 14.86 -17.76 1.56
CA CYS A 314 15.45 -16.99 0.47
C CYS A 314 16.42 -15.92 1.00
N PRO A 315 17.47 -15.57 0.24
CA PRO A 315 18.32 -14.42 0.55
C PRO A 315 17.50 -13.13 0.68
N PRO A 316 17.89 -12.17 1.55
CA PRO A 316 17.15 -10.92 1.74
C PRO A 316 16.84 -10.19 0.44
N GLN A 317 17.80 -10.13 -0.50
CA GLN A 317 17.64 -9.39 -1.76
C GLN A 317 16.65 -10.07 -2.73
N GLU A 318 16.33 -11.34 -2.51
CA GLU A 318 15.44 -12.13 -3.37
C GLU A 318 14.01 -12.17 -2.86
N ILE A 319 13.72 -11.70 -1.63
CA ILE A 319 12.37 -11.78 -1.04
C ILE A 319 11.31 -11.15 -1.95
N CYS A 320 11.57 -9.97 -2.52
CA CYS A 320 10.62 -9.32 -3.43
C CYS A 320 10.43 -10.09 -4.76
N LEU A 321 11.46 -10.81 -5.23
CA LEU A 321 11.36 -11.68 -6.40
C LEU A 321 10.50 -12.89 -6.09
N VAL A 322 10.74 -13.56 -4.97
CA VAL A 322 9.93 -14.70 -4.49
C VAL A 322 8.46 -14.30 -4.35
N MET A 323 8.18 -13.12 -3.79
CA MET A 323 6.81 -12.59 -3.73
C MET A 323 6.22 -12.34 -5.13
N ALA A 324 7.01 -11.84 -6.08
CA ALA A 324 6.58 -11.64 -7.45
C ALA A 324 6.23 -12.98 -8.12
N ASP A 325 7.04 -14.01 -7.90
CA ASP A 325 6.83 -15.36 -8.44
C ASP A 325 5.56 -16.00 -7.88
N ILE A 326 5.27 -15.80 -6.59
CA ILE A 326 3.99 -16.19 -5.98
C ILE A 326 2.83 -15.49 -6.70
N CYS A 327 2.90 -14.16 -6.88
CA CYS A 327 1.87 -13.41 -7.60
C CYS A 327 1.73 -13.82 -9.07
N ASN A 328 2.82 -14.28 -9.69
CA ASN A 328 2.85 -14.75 -11.07
C ASN A 328 2.39 -16.19 -11.26
N SER A 329 2.11 -16.93 -10.18
CA SER A 329 1.65 -18.31 -10.24
C SER A 329 0.45 -18.51 -11.16
N GLU A 330 0.44 -19.64 -11.87
CA GLU A 330 -0.67 -20.07 -12.72
C GLU A 330 -1.87 -20.64 -11.93
N LEU A 331 -1.78 -20.69 -10.59
CA LEU A 331 -2.94 -20.99 -9.72
C LEU A 331 -4.01 -19.89 -9.74
N GLY A 332 -3.72 -18.73 -10.34
CA GLY A 332 -4.69 -17.62 -10.40
C GLY A 332 -4.81 -16.83 -9.09
N ILE A 333 -3.73 -16.77 -8.30
CA ILE A 333 -3.66 -15.93 -7.09
C ILE A 333 -3.95 -14.47 -7.45
N ILE A 334 -3.30 -13.98 -8.51
CA ILE A 334 -3.57 -12.69 -9.15
C ILE A 334 -3.99 -12.92 -10.61
N PRO A 335 -5.08 -12.28 -11.09
CA PRO A 335 -5.54 -12.34 -12.46
C PRO A 335 -4.45 -11.91 -13.45
N LYS A 336 -4.39 -12.59 -14.60
CA LYS A 336 -3.36 -12.39 -15.63
C LYS A 336 -3.16 -10.92 -16.02
N GLN A 337 -4.26 -10.18 -16.20
CA GLN A 337 -4.25 -8.76 -16.57
C GLN A 337 -3.54 -7.87 -15.54
N TYR A 338 -3.64 -8.22 -14.24
CA TYR A 338 -3.04 -7.44 -13.17
C TYR A 338 -1.58 -7.82 -12.94
N ARG A 339 -1.24 -9.11 -13.00
CA ARG A 339 0.16 -9.53 -12.84
C ARG A 339 1.07 -8.95 -13.93
N GLN A 340 0.59 -8.90 -15.19
CA GLN A 340 1.34 -8.31 -16.31
C GLN A 340 1.66 -6.82 -16.13
N ARG A 341 0.84 -6.09 -15.37
CA ARG A 341 0.98 -4.64 -15.19
C ARG A 341 1.67 -4.25 -13.88
N PHE A 342 1.44 -5.01 -12.81
CA PHE A 342 1.75 -4.59 -11.44
C PHE A 342 2.74 -5.49 -10.69
N VAL A 343 3.12 -6.64 -11.27
CA VAL A 343 4.01 -7.62 -10.62
C VAL A 343 5.38 -7.63 -11.31
N GLY A 344 6.46 -7.58 -10.52
CA GLY A 344 7.84 -7.59 -10.99
C GLY A 344 8.58 -6.27 -10.77
N ASN A 345 9.90 -6.29 -10.96
CA ASN A 345 10.79 -5.18 -10.58
C ASN A 345 10.54 -3.88 -11.36
N GLN A 346 10.18 -3.98 -12.64
CA GLN A 346 9.89 -2.82 -13.50
C GLN A 346 8.40 -2.49 -13.60
N ALA A 347 7.55 -3.23 -12.89
CA ALA A 347 6.11 -3.04 -12.96
C ALA A 347 5.65 -1.79 -12.19
N ASP A 348 4.53 -1.20 -12.62
CA ASP A 348 3.92 -0.06 -11.94
C ASP A 348 3.55 -0.45 -10.49
N TYR A 349 3.71 0.51 -9.56
CA TYR A 349 3.27 0.36 -8.18
C TYR A 349 1.74 0.55 -8.11
N TYR A 350 1.00 -0.48 -8.50
CA TYR A 350 -0.47 -0.58 -8.49
C TYR A 350 -1.18 0.79 -8.71
N LEU A 351 -2.11 1.15 -7.82
CA LEU A 351 -2.82 2.44 -7.86
C LEU A 351 -1.90 3.64 -7.62
N TYR A 352 -0.81 3.47 -6.87
CA TYR A 352 0.08 4.55 -6.44
C TYR A 352 0.80 5.24 -7.59
N THR A 353 1.18 4.48 -8.63
CA THR A 353 1.83 5.06 -9.81
C THR A 353 0.89 5.97 -10.58
N SER A 354 -0.38 5.56 -10.73
CA SER A 354 -1.42 6.35 -11.39
C SER A 354 -1.75 7.61 -10.59
N ILE A 355 -1.96 7.47 -9.28
CA ILE A 355 -2.23 8.59 -8.36
C ILE A 355 -1.10 9.62 -8.42
N ARG A 356 0.16 9.17 -8.27
CA ARG A 356 1.33 10.04 -8.34
C ARG A 356 1.39 10.82 -9.65
N LYS A 357 1.33 10.11 -10.80
CA LYS A 357 1.46 10.73 -12.12
C LYS A 357 0.36 11.76 -12.34
N TRP A 358 -0.87 11.43 -11.96
CA TRP A 358 -2.01 12.31 -12.11
C TRP A 358 -1.93 13.53 -11.19
N ALA A 359 -1.59 13.36 -9.90
CA ALA A 359 -1.47 14.48 -8.98
C ALA A 359 -0.38 15.46 -9.44
N ILE A 360 0.77 14.96 -9.91
CA ILE A 360 1.83 15.81 -10.48
C ILE A 360 1.31 16.53 -11.74
N SER A 361 0.61 15.83 -12.63
CA SER A 361 0.06 16.44 -13.84
C SER A 361 -1.00 17.50 -13.54
N GLU A 362 -1.83 17.29 -12.52
CA GLU A 362 -2.88 18.22 -12.11
C GLU A 362 -2.27 19.50 -11.52
N LEU A 363 -1.21 19.38 -10.73
CA LEU A 363 -0.46 20.53 -10.20
C LEU A 363 0.29 21.31 -11.28
N LEU A 364 0.58 20.72 -12.44
CA LEU A 364 1.28 21.41 -13.54
C LEU A 364 0.35 22.09 -14.56
N LYS A 365 -0.97 21.96 -14.39
CA LYS A 365 -1.99 22.72 -15.15
C LYS A 365 -2.21 24.10 -14.54
#